data_AF-A0A931X4V9-F1
#
_entry.id   AF-A0A931X4V9-F1
#
_cell.length_a   1.000
_cell.length_b   1.000
_cell.length_c   1.000
_cell.angle_alpha   90.00
_cell.angle_beta   90.00
_cell.angle_gamma   90.00
#
_symmetry.space_group_name_H-M   'P 1'
#
loop_
_entity.id
_entity.type
_entity.pdbx_description
1 polymer ?
#
loop_
_entity_poly.entity_id
_entity_poly.type
_entity_poly.pdbx_seq_one_letter_code
_entity_poly.pdbx_strand_id
1 'polypeptide(L)'
;MDLGIVMRGEVLQDKRADGRAGRAVATWNTRRVPTRLTAGWTNRLFVASAGAWRGYFPLSGDVLWNPQDDAAPYALIFAPRTPSPSTSWKKMRD
;
A
#
# COMPACT_ATOMS: atom_id res chain seq x y z
N MET A 1 5.38 -0.18 -10.16
CA MET A 1 6.15 0.70 -9.25
C MET A 1 6.02 0.20 -7.81
N ASP A 2 7.07 0.36 -7.01
CA ASP A 2 7.08 -0.02 -5.59
C ASP A 2 7.10 1.24 -4.70
N LEU A 3 6.14 1.37 -3.78
CA LEU A 3 6.02 2.46 -2.82
C LEU A 3 6.18 1.92 -1.40
N GLY A 4 7.19 2.39 -0.68
CA GLY A 4 7.40 2.04 0.71
C GLY A 4 6.62 2.95 1.66
N ILE A 5 5.89 2.36 2.61
CA ILE A 5 5.25 3.07 3.72
C ILE A 5 5.58 2.41 5.05
N VAL A 6 5.55 3.22 6.11
CA VAL A 6 5.65 2.73 7.48
C VAL A 6 4.28 2.87 8.13
N MET A 7 3.78 1.80 8.73
CA MET A 7 2.56 1.85 9.54
C MET A 7 2.74 1.07 10.85
N ARG A 8 1.97 1.47 11.86
CA ARG A 8 1.91 0.74 13.13
C ARG A 8 1.37 -0.67 12.92
N GLY A 9 1.78 -1.59 13.79
CA GLY A 9 1.40 -3.00 13.69
C GLY A 9 -0.11 -3.20 13.75
N GLU A 10 -0.79 -2.46 14.62
CA GLU A 10 -2.25 -2.41 14.75
C GLU A 10 -2.94 -2.06 13.42
N VAL A 11 -2.52 -0.97 12.77
CA VAL A 11 -3.07 -0.53 11.48
C VAL A 11 -2.87 -1.59 10.39
N LEU A 12 -1.71 -2.25 10.35
CA LEU A 12 -1.46 -3.32 9.40
C LEU A 12 -2.39 -4.52 9.63
N GLN A 13 -2.64 -4.88 10.89
CA GLN A 13 -3.53 -5.98 11.24
C GLN A 13 -4.97 -5.67 10.88
N ASP A 14 -5.43 -4.43 11.13
CA ASP A 14 -6.76 -3.97 10.74
C ASP A 14 -6.96 -4.06 9.22
N LYS A 15 -5.99 -3.56 8.43
CA LYS A 15 -6.06 -3.69 6.96
C LYS A 15 -6.10 -5.15 6.51
N ARG A 16 -5.35 -6.05 7.15
CA ARG A 16 -5.40 -7.48 6.82
C ARG A 16 -6.72 -8.13 7.24
N ALA A 17 -7.30 -7.70 8.36
CA ALA A 17 -8.60 -8.17 8.82
C ALA A 17 -9.72 -7.75 7.84
N ASP A 18 -9.70 -6.49 7.37
CA ASP A 18 -10.59 -6.01 6.31
C ASP A 18 -10.51 -6.89 5.05
N GLY A 19 -9.29 -7.23 4.63
CA GLY A 19 -9.08 -8.10 3.48
C GLY A 19 -9.64 -9.52 3.68
N ARG A 20 -9.55 -10.07 4.90
CA ARG A 20 -10.15 -11.38 5.26
C ARG A 20 -11.67 -11.32 5.34
N ALA A 21 -12.24 -10.20 5.76
CA ALA A 21 -13.67 -9.95 5.81
C ALA A 21 -14.29 -9.71 4.42
N GLY A 22 -13.51 -9.82 3.34
CA GLY A 22 -14.00 -9.68 1.98
C GLY A 22 -14.03 -8.23 1.48
N ARG A 23 -13.48 -7.27 2.22
CA ARG A 23 -13.38 -5.88 1.75
C ARG A 23 -12.49 -5.84 0.51
N ALA A 24 -13.05 -5.40 -0.60
CA ALA A 24 -12.35 -5.41 -1.88
C ALA A 24 -11.20 -4.40 -1.93
N VAL A 25 -11.33 -3.29 -1.20
CA VAL A 25 -10.47 -2.11 -1.35
C VAL A 25 -10.22 -1.39 -0.02
N ALA A 26 -8.98 -0.93 0.17
CA ALA A 26 -8.55 -0.02 1.23
C ALA A 26 -7.79 1.17 0.61
N THR A 27 -7.69 2.26 1.38
CA THR A 27 -6.99 3.48 0.97
C THR A 27 -5.82 3.82 1.89
N TRP A 28 -4.83 4.50 1.33
CA TRP A 28 -3.72 5.13 2.04
C TRP A 28 -3.57 6.59 1.59
N ASN A 29 -3.80 7.53 2.50
CA ASN A 29 -3.73 8.96 2.18
C ASN A 29 -2.27 9.45 2.15
N THR A 30 -1.96 10.31 1.20
CA THR A 30 -0.63 10.90 1.00
C THR A 30 -0.77 12.37 0.65
N ARG A 31 0.29 13.13 0.97
CA ARG A 31 0.37 14.55 0.63
C ARG A 31 0.65 14.80 -0.86
N ARG A 32 1.23 13.82 -1.56
CA ARG A 32 1.63 13.95 -2.96
C ARG A 32 1.31 12.67 -3.72
N VAL A 33 0.77 12.83 -4.93
CA VAL A 33 0.67 11.71 -5.87
C VAL A 33 2.09 11.25 -6.23
N PRO A 34 2.42 9.96 -6.09
CA PRO A 34 3.68 9.43 -6.58
C PRO A 34 3.79 9.67 -8.09
N THR A 35 4.83 10.38 -8.53
CA THR A 35 4.98 10.85 -9.92
C THR A 35 5.19 9.74 -10.96
N ARG A 36 5.17 8.46 -10.55
CA ARG A 36 5.55 7.30 -11.37
C ARG A 36 4.59 6.13 -11.25
N LEU A 37 3.31 6.36 -10.97
CA LEU A 37 2.29 5.33 -11.19
C LEU A 37 2.22 5.05 -12.70
N THR A 38 3.07 4.14 -13.18
CA THR A 38 3.18 3.83 -14.60
C THR A 38 2.01 2.94 -14.99
N ALA A 39 1.19 3.42 -15.93
CA ALA A 39 0.14 2.61 -16.54
C ALA A 39 0.75 1.34 -17.16
N GLY A 40 0.09 0.20 -17.00
CA GLY A 40 0.56 -1.10 -17.51
C GLY A 40 1.65 -1.79 -16.69
N TRP A 41 2.08 -1.22 -15.55
CA TRP A 41 3.02 -1.86 -14.62
C TRP A 41 2.32 -2.39 -13.37
N THR A 42 2.88 -3.44 -12.76
CA THR A 42 2.44 -3.89 -11.43
C THR A 42 2.84 -2.85 -10.39
N ASN A 43 1.86 -2.18 -9.78
CA ASN A 43 2.08 -1.23 -8.69
C ASN A 43 1.89 -1.92 -7.33
N ARG A 44 2.79 -1.65 -6.38
CA ARG A 44 2.86 -2.32 -5.08
C ARG A 44 3.11 -1.32 -3.95
N LEU A 45 2.36 -1.43 -2.87
CA LEU A 45 2.53 -0.68 -1.63
C LEU A 45 3.27 -1.55 -0.62
N PHE A 46 4.59 -1.45 -0.55
CA PHE A 46 5.42 -2.12 0.43
C PHE A 46 5.22 -1.53 1.82
N VAL A 47 5.08 -2.41 2.82
CA VAL A 47 4.76 -2.01 4.19
C VAL A 47 5.88 -2.43 5.14
N ALA A 48 6.43 -1.46 5.86
CA ALA A 48 7.27 -1.70 7.02
C ALA A 48 6.46 -1.49 8.32
N SER A 49 6.69 -2.36 9.30
CA SER A 49 6.10 -2.25 10.64
C SER A 49 7.03 -2.86 11.68
N ALA A 50 7.18 -2.18 12.82
CA ALA A 50 8.12 -2.52 13.89
C ALA A 50 9.55 -2.76 13.35
N GLY A 51 10.06 -1.81 12.57
CA GLY A 51 11.43 -1.84 12.04
C GLY A 51 11.71 -2.85 10.92
N ALA A 52 10.71 -3.60 10.44
CA ALA A 52 10.90 -4.62 9.42
C ALA A 52 9.85 -4.55 8.30
N TRP A 53 10.26 -4.84 7.07
CA TRP A 53 9.35 -5.05 5.94
C TRP A 53 8.46 -6.27 6.16
N ARG A 54 7.16 -6.12 5.92
CA ARG A 54 6.13 -7.13 6.18
C ARG A 54 5.46 -7.66 4.90
N GLY A 55 5.87 -7.17 3.74
CA GLY A 55 5.30 -7.49 2.44
C GLY A 55 4.79 -6.25 1.71
N TYR A 56 3.89 -6.45 0.76
CA TYR A 56 3.25 -5.36 0.03
C TYR A 56 1.74 -5.56 -0.09
N PHE A 57 1.02 -4.58 -0.64
CA PHE A 57 -0.33 -4.74 -1.18
C PHE A 57 -0.34 -4.33 -2.66
N PRO A 58 -1.12 -5.00 -3.53
CA PRO A 58 -1.31 -4.51 -4.90
C PRO A 58 -1.96 -3.14 -4.87
N LEU A 59 -1.37 -2.17 -5.56
CA LEU A 59 -1.92 -0.83 -5.75
C LEU A 59 -2.76 -0.80 -7.04
N SER A 60 -3.87 -0.07 -6.97
CA SER A 60 -4.54 0.39 -8.18
C SER A 60 -3.63 1.37 -8.94
N GLY A 61 -3.86 1.50 -10.26
CA GLY A 61 -3.32 2.62 -11.03
C GLY A 61 -4.02 3.95 -10.72
N ASP A 62 -5.21 3.89 -10.11
CA ASP A 62 -6.03 5.05 -9.79
C ASP A 62 -5.68 5.67 -8.43
N VAL A 63 -5.89 6.98 -8.33
CA VAL A 63 -5.72 7.76 -7.11
C VAL A 63 -6.97 8.63 -6.93
N LEU A 64 -7.54 8.62 -5.73
CA LEU A 64 -8.64 9.52 -5.40
C LEU A 64 -8.08 10.85 -4.88
N TRP A 65 -8.76 11.94 -5.20
CA TRP A 65 -8.41 13.27 -4.72
C TRP A 65 -9.54 13.82 -3.84
N ASN A 66 -9.18 14.24 -2.62
CA ASN A 66 -10.06 14.92 -1.67
C ASN A 66 -9.51 16.33 -1.40
N PRO A 67 -10.09 17.39 -1.99
CA PRO A 67 -9.62 18.76 -1.79
C PRO A 67 -9.91 19.32 -0.38
N GLN A 68 -10.69 18.63 0.45
CA GLN A 68 -11.00 19.06 1.82
C GLN A 68 -9.96 18.57 2.84
N ASP A 69 -9.06 17.67 2.45
CA ASP A 69 -7.97 17.18 3.29
C ASP A 69 -6.65 17.82 2.84
N ASP A 70 -6.36 19.02 3.36
CA ASP A 70 -5.13 19.76 3.01
C ASP A 70 -3.84 19.04 3.42
N ALA A 71 -3.91 18.15 4.42
CA ALA A 71 -2.75 17.43 4.93
C ALA A 71 -2.37 16.25 4.03
N ALA A 72 -3.36 15.52 3.54
CA ALA A 72 -3.18 14.32 2.72
C ALA A 72 -4.27 14.16 1.65
N PRO A 73 -4.32 15.06 0.64
CA PRO A 73 -5.45 15.14 -0.30
C PRO A 73 -5.53 13.98 -1.28
N TYR A 74 -4.54 13.09 -1.35
CA TYR A 74 -4.50 11.99 -2.32
C TYR A 74 -4.65 10.65 -1.61
N ALA A 75 -5.59 9.81 -2.02
CA ALA A 75 -5.75 8.47 -1.49
C ALA A 75 -5.33 7.43 -2.53
N LEU A 76 -4.25 6.71 -2.21
CA LEU A 76 -3.81 5.53 -2.94
C LEU A 76 -4.73 4.37 -2.64
N ILE A 77 -5.22 3.71 -3.69
CA ILE A 77 -6.12 2.58 -3.57
C ILE A 77 -5.32 1.28 -3.60
N PHE A 78 -5.54 0.38 -2.65
CA PHE A 78 -4.90 -0.94 -2.63
C PHE A 78 -5.88 -2.06 -2.25
N ALA A 79 -5.56 -3.28 -2.70
CA ALA A 79 -6.27 -4.47 -2.28
C ALA A 79 -5.70 -4.98 -0.94
N PRO A 80 -6.47 -4.96 0.17
CA PRO A 80 -5.99 -5.41 1.48
C PRO A 80 -5.90 -6.94 1.60
N ARG A 81 -6.31 -7.68 0.57
CA ARG A 81 -6.13 -9.13 0.50
C ARG A 81 -4.65 -9.47 0.52
N THR A 82 -4.31 -10.52 1.25
CA THR A 82 -2.95 -10.97 1.45
C THR A 82 -2.32 -11.31 0.09
N PRO A 83 -1.24 -10.64 -0.34
CA PRO A 83 -0.46 -11.17 -1.44
C PRO A 83 0.32 -12.39 -0.94
N SER A 84 0.49 -13.37 -1.82
CA SER A 84 1.35 -14.53 -1.62
C SER A 84 2.73 -14.09 -1.12
N PRO A 85 3.39 -14.85 -0.22
CA PRO A 85 4.76 -14.56 0.20
C PRO A 85 5.62 -14.47 -1.06
N SER A 86 6.12 -13.27 -1.37
CA SER A 86 6.88 -13.09 -2.59
C SER A 86 8.29 -13.68 -2.39
N THR A 87 8.71 -14.58 -3.27
CA THR A 87 10.06 -15.17 -3.30
C THR A 87 11.18 -14.11 -3.47
N SER A 88 10.80 -12.85 -3.74
CA SER A 88 11.70 -11.72 -3.96
C SER A 88 12.40 -11.15 -2.70
N TRP A 89 12.11 -11.67 -1.51
CA TRP A 89 12.65 -11.16 -0.23
C TRP A 89 14.17 -11.32 -0.10
N LYS A 90 14.79 -12.21 -0.90
CA LYS A 90 16.24 -12.44 -0.88
C LYS A 90 17.06 -11.32 -1.53
N LYS A 91 16.47 -10.43 -2.34
CA LYS A 91 17.22 -9.48 -3.19
C LYS A 91 17.33 -8.04 -2.66
N MET A 92 16.70 -7.70 -1.54
CA MET A 92 16.78 -6.34 -0.96
C MET A 92 17.66 -6.27 0.30
N ARG A 93 18.35 -7.36 0.66
CA ARG A 93 19.29 -7.41 1.80
C ARG A 93 20.77 -7.30 1.39
N ASP A 94 21.05 -7.24 0.09
CA ASP A 94 22.40 -7.06 -0.46
C ASP A 94 22.55 -5.65 -1.05
#